data_AF-A0A3N4REN6-F1
#
_entry.id   AF-A0A3N4REN6-F1
#
_cell.length_a   1.000
_cell.length_b   1.000
_cell.length_c   1.000
_cell.angle_alpha   90.00
_cell.angle_beta   90.00
_cell.angle_gamma   90.00
#
_symmetry.space_group_name_H-M   'P 1'
#
loop_
_entity.id
_entity.type
_entity.pdbx_description
1 polymer ?
#
loop_
_entity_poly.entity_id
_entity_poly.type
_entity_poly.pdbx_seq_one_letter_code
_entity_poly.pdbx_strand_id
1 'polypeptide(L)'
;MALFTRTGSREQSHTDAYVANPHSTSDPLGLAAVDENDVTWGGRVTYEPLDHLNRANRFGHLDDDVLLWLAATRITLALWRNTPVENRHAGKSPLHDDTMMRINAVTTRIVRSMLSFDHVDWVAVGLAIVNPSRVLPTGQSVLELGLACHNPDDPAHEVDPREDLAEMAQGAISWGRRYRLHEKEFGLRTLIESLCAFDNGWFGAPGWERIVDRFLTAVDDRENAHWRIHRDEPWFDEWFTNRPTDIADTTEFRRLLHAGPDLLSEEAAEWCVEGAIGYICQDNHANGCWRCAIPLASESPNE
;
A
#
# COMPACT_ATOMS: atom_id res chain seq x y z
N MET A 1 -15.12 -52.38 38.82
CA MET A 1 -15.63 -52.62 37.44
C MET A 1 -16.69 -51.55 37.16
N ALA A 2 -16.42 -50.69 36.17
CA ALA A 2 -17.27 -49.66 35.53
C ALA A 2 -17.96 -48.61 36.44
N LEU A 3 -17.43 -47.40 36.65
CA LEU A 3 -17.33 -46.21 35.75
C LEU A 3 -18.67 -45.71 35.21
N PHE A 4 -19.20 -44.66 35.84
CA PHE A 4 -20.20 -43.73 35.31
C PHE A 4 -19.47 -42.58 34.60
N THR A 5 -19.78 -42.38 33.32
CA THR A 5 -19.44 -41.17 32.57
C THR A 5 -20.71 -40.61 31.93
N ARG A 6 -21.07 -39.37 32.26
CA ARG A 6 -21.32 -38.29 31.29
C ARG A 6 -21.63 -36.97 31.99
N THR A 7 -20.67 -36.07 31.90
CA THR A 7 -20.80 -34.62 32.02
C THR A 7 -21.58 -34.08 30.82
N GLY A 8 -22.65 -33.33 31.07
CA GLY A 8 -23.33 -32.53 30.04
C GLY A 8 -22.84 -31.09 30.13
N SER A 9 -21.87 -30.72 29.29
CA SER A 9 -21.52 -29.33 29.00
C SER A 9 -22.35 -28.87 27.80
N ARG A 10 -23.04 -27.75 27.99
CA ARG A 10 -23.87 -27.07 27.01
C ARG A 10 -22.94 -26.42 25.97
N GLU A 11 -22.82 -27.03 24.78
CA GLU A 11 -22.16 -26.43 23.63
C GLU A 11 -23.03 -25.27 23.12
N GLN A 12 -22.56 -24.03 23.33
CA GLN A 12 -22.98 -22.89 22.52
C GLN A 12 -22.28 -23.03 21.18
N SER A 13 -23.03 -23.32 20.13
CA SER A 13 -22.54 -23.28 18.75
C SER A 13 -22.28 -21.82 18.38
N HIS A 14 -21.03 -21.37 18.48
CA HIS A 14 -20.57 -20.22 17.73
C HIS A 14 -20.44 -20.66 16.27
N THR A 15 -21.20 -20.00 15.40
CA THR A 15 -21.10 -20.17 13.95
C THR A 15 -19.86 -19.42 13.51
N ASP A 16 -18.74 -20.14 13.38
CA ASP A 16 -17.50 -19.60 12.83
C ASP A 16 -17.73 -19.21 11.37
N ALA A 17 -17.57 -17.94 11.06
CA ALA A 17 -17.54 -17.45 9.68
C ALA A 17 -16.19 -17.81 9.06
N TYR A 18 -16.08 -19.04 8.56
CA TYR A 18 -15.02 -19.41 7.63
C TYR A 18 -15.31 -18.77 6.27
N VAL A 19 -14.60 -17.69 5.93
CA VAL A 19 -14.64 -17.12 4.58
C VAL A 19 -13.67 -17.94 3.73
N ALA A 20 -14.19 -18.92 2.99
CA ALA A 20 -13.43 -19.51 1.90
C ALA A 20 -13.06 -18.40 0.90
N ASN A 21 -11.83 -18.43 0.36
CA ASN A 21 -11.41 -17.53 -0.71
C ASN A 21 -12.48 -17.51 -1.81
N PRO A 22 -13.12 -16.37 -2.12
CA PRO A 22 -14.29 -16.30 -3.01
C PRO A 22 -14.00 -16.67 -4.48
N HIS A 23 -12.77 -17.04 -4.82
CA HIS A 23 -12.37 -17.42 -6.18
C HIS A 23 -12.24 -18.93 -6.43
N SER A 24 -12.52 -19.81 -5.46
CA SER A 24 -12.30 -21.25 -5.62
C SER A 24 -13.36 -22.00 -6.43
N THR A 25 -14.47 -21.36 -6.82
CA THR A 25 -15.48 -21.99 -7.69
C THR A 25 -16.03 -21.00 -8.72
N SER A 26 -15.50 -21.10 -9.94
CA SER A 26 -15.92 -20.45 -11.20
C SER A 26 -15.86 -18.92 -11.27
N ASP A 27 -14.82 -18.41 -11.95
CA ASP A 27 -14.75 -17.02 -12.42
C ASP A 27 -15.59 -16.84 -13.71
N PRO A 28 -16.63 -15.98 -13.72
CA PRO A 28 -17.44 -15.71 -14.91
C PRO A 28 -16.75 -14.82 -15.97
N LEU A 29 -15.52 -14.33 -15.72
CA LEU A 29 -14.72 -13.57 -16.69
C LEU A 29 -13.87 -14.43 -17.62
N GLY A 30 -13.82 -15.75 -17.42
CA GLY A 30 -12.97 -16.64 -18.22
C GLY A 30 -11.47 -16.41 -18.00
N LEU A 31 -11.08 -15.69 -16.94
CA LEU A 31 -9.68 -15.65 -16.53
C LEU A 31 -9.35 -16.99 -15.88
N ALA A 32 -8.12 -17.46 -16.13
CA ALA A 32 -7.66 -18.72 -15.55
C ALA A 32 -7.73 -18.64 -14.02
N ALA A 33 -8.01 -19.79 -13.38
CA ALA A 33 -7.90 -19.91 -11.92
C ALA A 33 -6.53 -19.37 -11.48
N VAL A 34 -6.53 -18.57 -10.41
CA VAL A 34 -5.31 -18.02 -9.83
C VAL A 34 -4.35 -19.16 -9.57
N ASP A 35 -3.19 -19.14 -10.21
CA ASP A 35 -2.11 -20.07 -9.90
C ASP A 35 -1.47 -19.61 -8.60
N GLU A 36 -1.78 -20.32 -7.51
CA GLU A 36 -1.18 -20.08 -6.19
C GLU A 36 0.36 -20.27 -6.20
N ASN A 37 0.92 -20.82 -7.28
CA ASN A 37 2.36 -20.96 -7.50
C ASN A 37 2.97 -19.82 -8.34
N ASP A 38 2.18 -18.84 -8.80
CA ASP A 38 2.70 -17.67 -9.52
C ASP A 38 3.45 -16.74 -8.54
N VAL A 39 4.77 -16.75 -8.65
CA VAL A 39 5.70 -15.95 -7.84
C VAL A 39 5.56 -14.45 -8.05
N THR A 40 4.88 -14.00 -9.10
CA THR A 40 4.64 -12.56 -9.37
C THR A 40 3.48 -11.99 -8.55
N TRP A 41 2.61 -12.83 -7.99
CA TRP A 41 1.38 -12.41 -7.28
C TRP A 41 1.24 -12.90 -5.83
N GLY A 42 2.10 -13.78 -5.32
CA GLY A 42 1.92 -14.29 -3.94
C GLY A 42 3.09 -15.04 -3.31
N GLY A 43 4.27 -15.07 -3.94
CA GLY A 43 5.41 -15.87 -3.48
C GLY A 43 6.16 -15.28 -2.29
N ARG A 44 5.50 -15.06 -1.14
CA ARG A 44 6.10 -14.89 0.22
C ARG A 44 5.05 -14.75 1.34
N VAL A 45 3.87 -15.33 1.20
CA VAL A 45 2.91 -15.38 2.33
C VAL A 45 3.29 -16.55 3.24
N THR A 46 4.10 -16.27 4.26
CA THR A 46 4.19 -17.16 5.42
C THR A 46 3.11 -16.69 6.39
N TYR A 47 2.01 -17.42 6.49
CA TYR A 47 1.06 -17.20 7.58
C TYR A 47 1.75 -17.63 8.87
N GLU A 48 1.92 -16.71 9.82
CA GLU A 48 2.18 -17.12 11.20
C GLU A 48 1.00 -17.96 11.70
N PRO A 49 1.20 -18.87 12.67
CA PRO A 49 0.12 -19.61 13.28
C PRO A 49 -0.98 -18.63 13.71
N LEU A 50 -2.23 -18.92 13.32
CA LEU A 50 -3.38 -18.13 13.74
C LEU A 50 -3.34 -17.96 15.26
N ASP A 51 -3.78 -16.81 15.75
CA ASP A 51 -3.86 -16.60 17.20
C ASP A 51 -4.88 -17.56 17.85
N HIS A 52 -4.95 -17.56 19.18
CA HIS A 52 -5.91 -18.38 19.93
C HIS A 52 -7.39 -18.09 19.61
N LEU A 53 -7.67 -17.09 18.77
CA LEU A 53 -8.98 -16.69 18.26
C LEU A 53 -9.11 -16.92 16.75
N ASN A 54 -8.21 -17.69 16.14
CA ASN A 54 -8.20 -18.05 14.72
C ASN A 54 -8.01 -16.85 13.75
N ARG A 55 -7.34 -15.77 14.18
CA ARG A 55 -7.07 -14.58 13.35
C ARG A 55 -5.69 -14.62 12.72
N ALA A 56 -5.55 -14.06 11.52
CA ALA A 56 -4.27 -13.85 10.88
C ALA A 56 -3.37 -12.98 11.78
N ASN A 57 -2.25 -13.54 12.23
CA ASN A 57 -1.48 -13.03 13.37
C ASN A 57 -0.60 -11.80 13.06
N ARG A 58 -0.59 -11.30 11.81
CA ARG A 58 0.43 -10.33 11.38
C ARG A 58 0.29 -8.93 12.00
N PHE A 59 -0.88 -8.58 12.54
CA PHE A 59 -1.15 -7.23 13.02
C PHE A 59 -1.69 -7.13 14.46
N GLY A 60 -1.94 -8.26 15.14
CA GLY A 60 -2.65 -8.23 16.43
C GLY A 60 -4.05 -7.59 16.29
N HIS A 61 -4.58 -7.05 17.39
CA HIS A 61 -5.82 -6.28 17.35
C HIS A 61 -5.53 -4.90 16.76
N LEU A 62 -5.83 -4.71 15.48
CA LEU A 62 -5.83 -3.38 14.86
C LEU A 62 -6.99 -2.55 15.40
N ASP A 63 -6.73 -1.28 15.69
CA ASP A 63 -7.82 -0.35 15.95
C ASP A 63 -8.56 -0.01 14.64
N ASP A 64 -9.74 0.57 14.81
CA ASP A 64 -10.63 0.90 13.70
C ASP A 64 -10.02 1.94 12.73
N ASP A 65 -9.19 2.87 13.21
CA ASP A 65 -8.56 3.87 12.34
C ASP A 65 -7.53 3.21 11.41
N VAL A 66 -6.72 2.31 11.96
CA VAL A 66 -5.73 1.54 11.20
C VAL A 66 -6.39 0.67 10.13
N LEU A 67 -7.51 0.01 10.45
CA LEU A 67 -8.27 -0.77 9.46
C LEU A 67 -8.76 0.12 8.30
N LEU A 68 -9.27 1.30 8.62
CA LEU A 68 -9.75 2.24 7.60
C LEU A 68 -8.60 2.78 6.73
N TRP A 69 -7.41 2.99 7.29
CA TRP A 69 -6.23 3.34 6.51
C TRP A 69 -5.75 2.22 5.60
N LEU A 70 -5.68 0.97 6.08
CA LEU A 70 -5.33 -0.18 5.25
C LEU A 70 -6.35 -0.42 4.13
N ALA A 71 -7.64 -0.26 4.40
CA ALA A 71 -8.65 -0.29 3.35
C ALA A 71 -8.43 0.85 2.33
N ALA A 72 -8.08 2.05 2.79
CA ALA A 72 -7.82 3.19 1.91
C ALA A 72 -6.59 2.98 0.99
N THR A 73 -5.51 2.38 1.50
CA THR A 73 -4.35 2.03 0.66
C THR A 73 -4.76 1.01 -0.40
N ARG A 74 -5.54 -0.02 -0.02
CA ARG A 74 -5.96 -1.06 -0.97
C ARG A 74 -6.90 -0.53 -2.06
N ILE A 75 -7.83 0.35 -1.71
CA ILE A 75 -8.72 0.99 -2.68
C ILE A 75 -7.93 1.93 -3.60
N THR A 76 -6.97 2.68 -3.07
CA THR A 76 -6.09 3.54 -3.88
C THR A 76 -5.28 2.69 -4.87
N LEU A 77 -4.76 1.53 -4.44
CA LEU A 77 -4.08 0.61 -5.35
C LEU A 77 -5.00 0.13 -6.47
N ALA A 78 -6.23 -0.27 -6.13
CA ALA A 78 -7.17 -0.87 -7.08
C ALA A 78 -7.79 0.12 -8.06
N LEU A 79 -8.06 1.37 -7.63
CA LEU A 79 -8.80 2.36 -8.42
C LEU A 79 -7.95 3.51 -8.95
N TRP A 80 -6.70 3.63 -8.50
CA TRP A 80 -5.77 4.67 -8.94
C TRP A 80 -4.45 4.08 -9.44
N ARG A 81 -3.63 3.49 -8.55
CA ARG A 81 -2.26 3.08 -8.89
C ARG A 81 -2.25 2.07 -10.03
N ASN A 82 -2.95 0.94 -9.88
CA ASN A 82 -2.92 -0.16 -10.84
C ASN A 82 -3.95 0.03 -11.97
N THR A 83 -3.91 1.19 -12.61
CA THR A 83 -4.80 1.60 -13.71
C THR A 83 -3.96 2.18 -14.85
N PRO A 84 -4.51 2.83 -15.90
CA PRO A 84 -3.71 3.53 -16.90
C PRO A 84 -2.70 4.54 -16.31
N VAL A 85 -2.90 5.00 -15.07
CA VAL A 85 -1.91 5.80 -14.33
C VAL A 85 -0.56 5.07 -14.17
N GLU A 86 -0.55 3.75 -13.90
CA GLU A 86 0.70 2.97 -13.82
C GLU A 86 1.41 2.93 -15.15
N ASN A 87 0.66 2.69 -16.23
CA ASN A 87 1.23 2.59 -17.57
C ASN A 87 1.91 3.91 -17.97
N ARG A 88 1.27 5.04 -17.61
CA ARG A 88 1.85 6.37 -17.80
C ARG A 88 3.11 6.58 -16.98
N HIS A 89 3.10 6.15 -15.71
CA HIS A 89 4.27 6.23 -14.83
C HIS A 89 5.43 5.36 -15.32
N ALA A 90 5.15 4.15 -15.81
CA ALA A 90 6.17 3.19 -16.25
C ALA A 90 6.82 3.54 -17.59
N GLY A 91 6.17 4.37 -18.41
CA GLY A 91 6.69 4.78 -19.72
C GLY A 91 7.47 6.11 -19.67
N LYS A 92 7.83 6.62 -20.85
CA LYS A 92 8.43 7.96 -20.99
C LYS A 92 7.38 9.06 -20.81
N SER A 93 7.14 9.46 -19.56
CA SER A 93 6.20 10.53 -19.22
C SER A 93 6.79 11.49 -18.18
N PRO A 94 6.17 12.68 -17.98
CA PRO A 94 6.57 13.60 -16.91
C PRO A 94 6.07 13.16 -15.52
N LEU A 95 5.39 12.02 -15.40
CA LEU A 95 4.96 11.47 -14.13
C LEU A 95 6.12 10.70 -13.48
N HIS A 96 6.97 11.42 -12.76
CA HIS A 96 8.11 10.86 -12.03
C HIS A 96 7.70 10.21 -10.69
N ASP A 97 8.57 9.36 -10.14
CA ASP A 97 8.32 8.58 -8.92
C ASP A 97 7.94 9.46 -7.70
N ASP A 98 8.54 10.63 -7.56
CA ASP A 98 8.26 11.62 -6.50
C ASP A 98 6.84 12.17 -6.60
N THR A 99 6.43 12.55 -7.81
CA THR A 99 5.12 13.10 -8.10
C THR A 99 4.08 12.01 -7.89
N MET A 100 4.39 10.78 -8.30
CA MET A 100 3.56 9.61 -8.12
C MET A 100 3.43 9.26 -6.62
N MET A 101 4.49 9.36 -5.82
CA MET A 101 4.46 9.21 -4.36
C MET A 101 3.51 10.24 -3.71
N ARG A 102 3.64 11.53 -4.07
CA ARG A 102 2.79 12.62 -3.54
C ARG A 102 1.32 12.42 -3.92
N ILE A 103 1.05 12.10 -5.19
CA ILE A 103 -0.32 11.86 -5.68
C ILE A 103 -0.95 10.64 -4.99
N ASN A 104 -0.20 9.57 -4.79
CA ASN A 104 -0.68 8.39 -4.09
C ASN A 104 -1.03 8.68 -2.63
N ALA A 105 -0.19 9.46 -1.93
CA ALA A 105 -0.45 9.85 -0.55
C ALA A 105 -1.75 10.67 -0.42
N VAL A 106 -1.93 11.70 -1.25
CA VAL A 106 -3.17 12.52 -1.20
C VAL A 106 -4.40 11.71 -1.63
N THR A 107 -4.25 10.82 -2.61
CA THR A 107 -5.36 9.96 -3.06
C THR A 107 -5.78 9.01 -1.94
N THR A 108 -4.81 8.41 -1.24
CA THR A 108 -5.06 7.57 -0.05
C THR A 108 -5.77 8.37 1.04
N ARG A 109 -5.35 9.61 1.30
CA ARG A 109 -5.99 10.49 2.29
C ARG A 109 -7.45 10.81 1.93
N ILE A 110 -7.72 11.09 0.64
CA ILE A 110 -9.10 11.30 0.15
C ILE A 110 -9.94 10.07 0.42
N VAL A 111 -9.45 8.87 0.04
CA VAL A 111 -10.18 7.63 0.29
C VAL A 111 -10.43 7.43 1.78
N ARG A 112 -9.39 7.54 2.63
CA ARG A 112 -9.53 7.41 4.08
C ARG A 112 -10.62 8.33 4.64
N SER A 113 -10.69 9.58 4.17
CA SER A 113 -11.69 10.55 4.63
C SER A 113 -13.14 10.18 4.30
N MET A 114 -13.33 9.28 3.34
CA MET A 114 -14.63 8.79 2.88
C MET A 114 -15.01 7.43 3.47
N LEU A 115 -14.12 6.79 4.25
CA LEU A 115 -14.37 5.51 4.89
C LEU A 115 -14.79 5.68 6.35
N SER A 116 -15.82 4.95 6.75
CA SER A 116 -16.28 4.80 8.14
C SER A 116 -16.91 3.41 8.33
N PHE A 117 -17.09 2.99 9.58
CA PHE A 117 -17.84 1.77 9.90
C PHE A 117 -19.37 1.98 9.97
N ASP A 118 -19.85 3.22 9.86
CA ASP A 118 -21.27 3.54 9.86
C ASP A 118 -21.87 3.48 8.46
N HIS A 119 -21.14 4.01 7.47
CA HIS A 119 -21.57 4.07 6.09
C HIS A 119 -20.40 4.34 5.15
N VAL A 120 -20.44 3.74 3.96
CA VAL A 120 -19.55 4.07 2.83
C VAL A 120 -20.36 4.16 1.55
N ASP A 121 -20.24 5.28 0.83
CA ASP A 121 -20.70 5.38 -0.55
C ASP A 121 -19.58 4.92 -1.49
N TRP A 122 -19.54 3.61 -1.76
CA TRP A 122 -18.50 2.98 -2.57
C TRP A 122 -18.37 3.54 -3.99
N VAL A 123 -19.47 4.04 -4.58
CA VAL A 123 -19.43 4.66 -5.91
C VAL A 123 -18.83 6.06 -5.83
N ALA A 124 -19.23 6.85 -4.82
CA ALA A 124 -18.66 8.17 -4.60
C ALA A 124 -17.16 8.11 -4.31
N VAL A 125 -16.68 7.12 -3.54
CA VAL A 125 -15.25 6.88 -3.29
C VAL A 125 -14.49 6.75 -4.60
N GLY A 126 -14.93 5.84 -5.47
CA GLY A 126 -14.26 5.62 -6.76
C GLY A 126 -14.29 6.85 -7.67
N LEU A 127 -15.43 7.55 -7.75
CA LEU A 127 -15.56 8.75 -8.56
C LEU A 127 -14.73 9.93 -8.04
N ALA A 128 -14.53 10.05 -6.73
CA ALA A 128 -13.68 11.09 -6.14
C ALA A 128 -12.23 10.93 -6.58
N ILE A 129 -11.74 9.69 -6.66
CA ILE A 129 -10.36 9.36 -7.08
C ILE A 129 -10.12 9.76 -8.55
N VAL A 130 -11.06 9.39 -9.44
CA VAL A 130 -10.88 9.49 -10.90
C VAL A 130 -11.53 10.73 -11.52
N ASN A 131 -12.02 11.65 -10.68
CA ASN A 131 -12.64 12.89 -11.15
C ASN A 131 -11.64 13.69 -12.00
N PRO A 132 -11.92 13.96 -13.29
CA PRO A 132 -11.00 14.65 -14.19
C PRO A 132 -10.65 16.07 -13.72
N SER A 133 -11.54 16.71 -12.95
CA SER A 133 -11.34 18.05 -12.40
C SER A 133 -10.69 18.07 -11.01
N ARG A 134 -10.38 16.91 -10.42
CA ARG A 134 -9.67 16.84 -9.13
C ARG A 134 -8.28 17.43 -9.30
N VAL A 135 -7.95 18.43 -8.49
CA VAL A 135 -6.61 19.05 -8.43
C VAL A 135 -5.67 18.15 -7.64
N LEU A 136 -4.49 17.90 -8.20
CA LEU A 136 -3.40 17.09 -7.65
C LEU A 136 -2.41 17.99 -6.88
N PRO A 137 -1.48 17.40 -6.09
CA PRO A 137 -0.48 18.17 -5.35
C PRO A 137 0.49 18.97 -6.24
N THR A 138 0.53 18.69 -7.54
CA THR A 138 1.26 19.45 -8.56
C THR A 138 0.53 20.73 -8.99
N GLY A 139 -0.71 20.93 -8.55
CA GLY A 139 -1.58 22.04 -8.98
C GLY A 139 -2.35 21.77 -10.27
N GLN A 140 -1.98 20.72 -11.03
CA GLN A 140 -2.73 20.27 -12.21
C GLN A 140 -3.93 19.42 -11.80
N SER A 141 -4.95 19.41 -12.65
CA SER A 141 -6.04 18.44 -12.56
C SER A 141 -5.62 17.04 -13.04
N VAL A 142 -6.38 16.02 -12.66
CA VAL A 142 -6.20 14.63 -13.15
C VAL A 142 -6.19 14.56 -14.67
N LEU A 143 -7.07 15.31 -15.35
CA LEU A 143 -7.09 15.38 -16.81
C LEU A 143 -5.84 16.07 -17.38
N GLU A 144 -5.41 17.18 -16.80
CA GLU A 144 -4.22 17.90 -17.25
C GLU A 144 -2.95 17.03 -17.11
N LEU A 145 -2.81 16.28 -16.02
CA LEU A 145 -1.73 15.30 -15.87
C LEU A 145 -1.80 14.23 -16.96
N GLY A 146 -2.99 13.67 -17.21
CA GLY A 146 -3.18 12.69 -18.27
C GLY A 146 -2.76 13.23 -19.64
N LEU A 147 -3.18 14.46 -19.98
CA LEU A 147 -2.80 15.14 -21.22
C LEU A 147 -1.29 15.41 -21.30
N ALA A 148 -0.64 15.73 -20.19
CA ALA A 148 0.82 15.92 -20.14
C ALA A 148 1.59 14.60 -20.35
N CYS A 149 1.00 13.45 -19.97
CA CYS A 149 1.59 12.13 -20.16
C CYS A 149 1.28 11.51 -21.53
N HIS A 150 0.36 12.09 -22.31
CA HIS A 150 -0.04 11.52 -23.59
C HIS A 150 1.08 11.63 -24.61
N ASN A 151 1.42 10.51 -25.22
CA ASN A 151 2.42 10.43 -26.26
C ASN A 151 1.96 9.41 -27.32
N PRO A 152 1.47 9.87 -28.49
CA PRO A 152 0.96 8.97 -29.53
C PRO A 152 2.05 8.10 -30.17
N ASP A 153 3.32 8.40 -29.96
CA ASP A 153 4.45 7.61 -30.48
C ASP A 153 4.92 6.51 -29.50
N ASP A 154 4.30 6.43 -28.31
CA ASP A 154 4.60 5.42 -27.30
C ASP A 154 3.34 4.57 -27.04
N PRO A 155 3.37 3.26 -27.34
CA PRO A 155 2.22 2.38 -27.10
C PRO A 155 1.68 2.39 -25.66
N ALA A 156 2.51 2.74 -24.67
CA ALA A 156 2.06 2.90 -23.28
C ALA A 156 1.18 4.15 -23.04
N HIS A 157 1.18 5.09 -23.99
CA HIS A 157 0.58 6.42 -23.88
C HIS A 157 -0.27 6.84 -25.08
N GLU A 158 -0.52 5.94 -26.03
CA GLU A 158 -1.21 6.25 -27.28
C GLU A 158 -2.70 6.54 -27.09
N VAL A 159 -3.32 6.04 -26.02
CA VAL A 159 -4.74 6.23 -25.71
C VAL A 159 -5.00 7.69 -25.31
N ASP A 160 -6.11 8.28 -25.80
CA ASP A 160 -6.52 9.62 -25.37
C ASP A 160 -6.82 9.57 -23.86
N PRO A 161 -6.19 10.44 -23.04
CA PRO A 161 -6.41 10.47 -21.61
C PRO A 161 -7.88 10.64 -21.18
N ARG A 162 -8.73 11.20 -22.05
CA ARG A 162 -10.18 11.29 -21.82
C ARG A 162 -10.86 9.93 -21.90
N GLU A 163 -10.41 9.05 -22.79
CA GLU A 163 -10.91 7.68 -22.92
C GLU A 163 -10.47 6.85 -21.72
N ASP A 164 -9.19 6.93 -21.34
CA ASP A 164 -8.68 6.29 -20.12
C ASP A 164 -9.46 6.73 -18.88
N LEU A 165 -9.71 8.02 -18.71
CA LEU A 165 -10.46 8.53 -17.56
C LEU A 165 -11.93 8.10 -17.58
N ALA A 166 -12.54 8.02 -18.76
CA ALA A 166 -13.89 7.47 -18.91
C ALA A 166 -13.92 5.98 -18.53
N GLU A 167 -12.93 5.19 -18.94
CA GLU A 167 -12.77 3.79 -18.57
C GLU A 167 -12.56 3.62 -17.07
N MET A 168 -11.63 4.39 -16.48
CA MET A 168 -11.39 4.41 -15.04
C MET A 168 -12.66 4.78 -14.26
N ALA A 169 -13.45 5.74 -14.74
CA ALA A 169 -14.74 6.10 -14.12
C ALA A 169 -15.76 4.96 -14.19
N GLN A 170 -15.87 4.26 -15.34
CA GLN A 170 -16.75 3.09 -15.46
C GLN A 170 -16.28 1.93 -14.58
N GLY A 171 -14.96 1.69 -14.49
CA GLY A 171 -14.34 0.73 -13.60
C GLY A 171 -14.65 1.05 -12.14
N ALA A 172 -14.50 2.30 -11.72
CA ALA A 172 -14.83 2.79 -10.39
C ALA A 172 -16.31 2.62 -10.05
N ILE A 173 -17.23 2.96 -10.96
CA ILE A 173 -18.69 2.76 -10.77
C ILE A 173 -19.00 1.27 -10.62
N SER A 174 -18.42 0.43 -11.47
CA SER A 174 -18.66 -1.02 -11.46
C SER A 174 -18.12 -1.65 -10.19
N TRP A 175 -16.91 -1.26 -9.77
CA TRP A 175 -16.30 -1.66 -8.51
C TRP A 175 -17.18 -1.22 -7.32
N GLY A 176 -17.61 0.04 -7.28
CA GLY A 176 -18.44 0.55 -6.19
C GLY A 176 -19.80 -0.13 -6.08
N ARG A 177 -20.45 -0.42 -7.21
CA ARG A 177 -21.70 -1.21 -7.25
C ARG A 177 -21.50 -2.61 -6.70
N ARG A 178 -20.38 -3.27 -7.04
CA ARG A 178 -20.03 -4.60 -6.53
C ARG A 178 -19.82 -4.58 -5.02
N TYR A 179 -19.05 -3.62 -4.52
CA TYR A 179 -18.78 -3.50 -3.08
C TYR A 179 -20.03 -3.16 -2.28
N ARG A 180 -20.95 -2.37 -2.84
CA ARG A 180 -22.28 -2.15 -2.24
C ARG A 180 -23.10 -3.45 -2.12
N LEU A 181 -22.95 -4.39 -3.05
CA LEU A 181 -23.61 -5.70 -2.94
C LEU A 181 -22.92 -6.57 -1.88
N HIS A 182 -21.58 -6.62 -1.88
CA HIS A 182 -20.82 -7.34 -0.87
C HIS A 182 -21.08 -6.80 0.54
N GLU A 183 -21.23 -5.49 0.72
CA GLU A 183 -21.56 -4.89 2.02
C GLU A 183 -22.90 -5.41 2.55
N LYS A 184 -23.91 -5.58 1.69
CA LYS A 184 -25.21 -6.15 2.09
C LYS A 184 -25.11 -7.63 2.47
N GLU A 185 -24.18 -8.35 1.86
CA GLU A 185 -23.99 -9.79 2.07
C GLU A 185 -23.18 -10.09 3.32
N PHE A 186 -22.04 -9.40 3.49
CA PHE A 186 -21.06 -9.70 4.53
C PHE A 186 -21.08 -8.70 5.69
N GLY A 187 -21.72 -7.54 5.51
CA GLY A 187 -21.62 -6.41 6.44
C GLY A 187 -20.39 -5.53 6.18
N LEU A 188 -20.51 -4.25 6.52
CA LEU A 188 -19.50 -3.23 6.23
C LEU A 188 -18.16 -3.49 6.91
N ARG A 189 -18.17 -3.88 8.19
CA ARG A 189 -16.93 -4.14 8.95
C ARG A 189 -16.12 -5.28 8.33
N THR A 190 -16.77 -6.42 8.09
CA THR A 190 -16.14 -7.58 7.45
C THR A 190 -15.61 -7.26 6.06
N LEU A 191 -16.34 -6.44 5.28
CA LEU A 191 -15.86 -5.98 3.98
C LEU A 191 -14.60 -5.10 4.09
N ILE A 192 -14.56 -4.16 5.04
CA ILE A 192 -13.37 -3.32 5.30
C ILE A 192 -12.18 -4.19 5.74
N GLU A 193 -12.40 -5.14 6.65
CA GLU A 193 -11.36 -6.08 7.09
C GLU A 193 -10.80 -6.91 5.93
N SER A 194 -11.67 -7.34 4.99
CA SER A 194 -11.24 -8.10 3.81
C SER A 194 -10.31 -7.30 2.87
N LEU A 195 -10.37 -5.96 2.90
CA LEU A 195 -9.48 -5.09 2.15
C LEU A 195 -8.09 -4.97 2.81
N CYS A 196 -7.95 -5.33 4.09
CA CYS A 196 -6.76 -5.10 4.91
C CYS A 196 -5.66 -6.17 4.77
N ALA A 197 -5.56 -6.82 3.60
CA ALA A 197 -4.78 -8.04 3.46
C ALA A 197 -3.26 -7.87 3.67
N PHE A 198 -2.69 -6.67 3.41
CA PHE A 198 -1.23 -6.48 3.46
C PHE A 198 -0.81 -5.06 3.88
N ASP A 199 0.20 -5.00 4.73
CA ASP A 199 1.03 -3.82 4.95
C ASP A 199 2.18 -3.86 3.95
N ASN A 200 2.12 -2.96 2.98
CA ASN A 200 3.08 -2.80 1.90
C ASN A 200 4.05 -1.65 2.16
N GLY A 201 4.07 -1.08 3.37
CA GLY A 201 4.87 0.10 3.67
C GLY A 201 4.40 1.38 2.98
N TRP A 202 3.13 1.42 2.60
CA TRP A 202 2.51 2.59 1.99
C TRP A 202 2.11 3.61 3.04
N PHE A 203 2.02 4.89 2.66
CA PHE A 203 1.55 5.94 3.56
C PHE A 203 0.17 5.60 4.17
N GLY A 204 0.07 5.67 5.50
CA GLY A 204 -1.13 5.29 6.25
C GLY A 204 -1.18 3.82 6.69
N ALA A 205 -0.35 2.94 6.10
CA ALA A 205 -0.20 1.58 6.63
C ALA A 205 0.59 1.59 7.95
N PRO A 206 0.38 0.61 8.85
CA PRO A 206 1.09 0.53 10.14
C PRO A 206 2.61 0.56 10.03
N GLY A 207 3.17 0.00 8.96
CA GLY A 207 4.61 -0.03 8.70
C GLY A 207 5.20 1.32 8.31
N TRP A 208 4.38 2.31 7.92
CA TRP A 208 4.86 3.61 7.45
C TRP A 208 5.69 4.36 8.50
N GLU A 209 5.23 4.41 9.74
CA GLU A 209 5.96 5.08 10.84
C GLU A 209 7.37 4.49 10.99
N ARG A 210 7.48 3.16 10.92
CA ARG A 210 8.75 2.44 11.01
C ARG A 210 9.65 2.73 9.81
N ILE A 211 9.08 2.86 8.61
CA ILE A 211 9.83 3.23 7.40
C ILE A 211 10.41 4.62 7.56
N VAL A 212 9.59 5.59 8.00
CA VAL A 212 10.02 6.97 8.24
C VAL A 212 11.17 7.01 9.25
N ASP A 213 11.02 6.36 10.40
CA ASP A 213 12.03 6.35 11.45
C ASP A 213 13.37 5.77 10.99
N ARG A 214 13.32 4.66 10.24
CA ARG A 214 14.51 4.01 9.71
C ARG A 214 15.15 4.80 8.59
N PHE A 215 14.34 5.38 7.71
CA PHE A 215 14.81 6.26 6.65
C PHE A 215 15.56 7.45 7.25
N LEU A 216 14.96 8.13 8.24
CA LEU A 216 15.59 9.26 8.90
C LEU A 216 16.87 8.89 9.67
N THR A 217 16.94 7.66 10.20
CA THR A 217 18.19 7.15 10.78
C THR A 217 19.26 6.98 9.68
N ALA A 218 18.88 6.45 8.52
CA ALA A 218 19.80 6.25 7.40
C ALA A 218 20.27 7.57 6.79
N VAL A 219 19.41 8.58 6.66
CA VAL A 219 19.80 9.85 6.02
C VAL A 219 20.81 10.67 6.83
N ASP A 220 20.86 10.46 8.15
CA ASP A 220 21.83 11.12 9.03
C ASP A 220 23.08 10.24 9.27
N ASP A 221 23.13 9.02 8.72
CA ASP A 221 24.24 8.06 8.84
C ASP A 221 24.65 7.52 7.46
N ARG A 222 25.72 8.10 6.91
CA ARG A 222 26.28 7.70 5.62
C ARG A 222 26.82 6.26 5.59
N GLU A 223 27.21 5.73 6.73
CA GLU A 223 27.68 4.34 6.84
C GLU A 223 26.54 3.36 7.05
N ASN A 224 25.29 3.84 7.15
CA ASN A 224 24.12 3.00 7.35
C ASN A 224 24.01 1.94 6.26
N ALA A 225 23.60 0.74 6.67
CA ALA A 225 23.57 -0.42 5.82
C ALA A 225 22.58 -0.31 4.64
N HIS A 226 21.57 0.55 4.74
CA HIS A 226 20.67 0.93 3.64
C HIS A 226 21.45 1.38 2.39
N TRP A 227 22.56 2.11 2.58
CA TRP A 227 23.34 2.70 1.49
C TRP A 227 24.32 1.73 0.82
N ARG A 228 24.45 0.49 1.30
CA ARG A 228 25.49 -0.44 0.82
C ARG A 228 25.50 -0.60 -0.71
N ILE A 229 24.34 -0.63 -1.34
CA ILE A 229 24.23 -0.82 -2.80
C ILE A 229 24.43 0.48 -3.60
N HIS A 230 24.41 1.64 -2.94
CA HIS A 230 24.50 2.96 -3.59
C HIS A 230 25.79 3.71 -3.26
N ARG A 231 26.62 3.19 -2.34
CA ARG A 231 27.82 3.88 -1.83
C ARG A 231 28.84 4.25 -2.92
N ASP A 232 28.94 3.42 -3.95
CA ASP A 232 29.87 3.61 -5.06
C ASP A 232 29.24 4.37 -6.25
N GLU A 233 27.97 4.79 -6.13
CA GLU A 233 27.28 5.51 -7.19
C GLU A 233 27.74 6.97 -7.26
N PRO A 234 27.94 7.55 -8.47
CA PRO A 234 28.44 8.91 -8.62
C PRO A 234 27.59 9.99 -7.95
N TRP A 235 26.28 9.77 -7.85
CA TRP A 235 25.33 10.71 -7.26
C TRP A 235 25.27 10.64 -5.73
N PHE A 236 25.87 9.62 -5.10
CA PHE A 236 25.72 9.36 -3.67
C PHE A 236 26.24 10.51 -2.80
N ASP A 237 27.39 11.07 -3.14
CA ASP A 237 27.97 12.23 -2.44
C ASP A 237 27.07 13.46 -2.55
N GLU A 238 26.60 13.71 -3.75
CA GLU A 238 25.76 14.85 -4.07
C GLU A 238 24.43 14.79 -3.33
N TRP A 239 23.81 13.61 -3.26
CA TRP A 239 22.53 13.40 -2.56
C TRP A 239 22.62 13.79 -1.07
N PHE A 240 23.70 13.42 -0.38
CA PHE A 240 23.90 13.80 1.02
C PHE A 240 24.12 15.31 1.21
N THR A 241 24.74 15.98 0.24
CA THR A 241 24.99 17.43 0.33
C THR A 241 23.81 18.28 -0.13
N ASN A 242 22.93 17.73 -0.96
CA ASN A 242 21.82 18.45 -1.61
C ASN A 242 20.47 18.22 -0.90
N ARG A 243 20.47 18.05 0.43
CA ARG A 243 19.21 17.94 1.18
C ARG A 243 18.38 19.23 1.06
N PRO A 244 17.11 19.16 0.61
CA PRO A 244 16.27 20.35 0.44
C PRO A 244 16.06 21.12 1.75
N THR A 245 15.96 22.45 1.62
CA THR A 245 15.98 23.36 2.78
C THR A 245 14.77 23.24 3.69
N ASP A 246 13.61 22.86 3.15
CA ASP A 246 12.37 22.65 3.89
C ASP A 246 12.36 21.36 4.73
N ILE A 247 13.25 20.41 4.42
CA ILE A 247 13.47 19.17 5.20
C ILE A 247 14.86 19.09 5.84
N ALA A 248 15.57 20.21 5.91
CA ALA A 248 16.90 20.29 6.52
C ALA A 248 16.87 19.96 8.03
N ASP A 249 15.81 20.34 8.74
CA ASP A 249 15.56 19.89 10.11
C ASP A 249 14.92 18.50 10.12
N THR A 250 15.62 17.51 10.66
CA THR A 250 15.12 16.13 10.78
C THR A 250 13.83 16.04 11.61
N THR A 251 13.60 16.96 12.57
CA THR A 251 12.35 16.97 13.35
C THR A 251 11.16 17.36 12.48
N GLU A 252 11.29 18.45 11.72
CA GLU A 252 10.28 18.90 10.78
C GLU A 252 10.08 17.88 9.64
N PHE A 253 11.17 17.30 9.14
CA PHE A 253 11.11 16.28 8.10
C PHE A 253 10.32 15.05 8.55
N ARG A 254 10.57 14.56 9.78
CA ARG A 254 9.78 13.49 10.41
C ARG A 254 8.31 13.86 10.49
N ARG A 255 8.01 15.07 10.95
CA ARG A 255 6.63 15.56 11.08
C ARG A 255 5.93 15.55 9.73
N LEU A 256 6.59 16.01 8.67
CA LEU A 256 6.04 16.04 7.31
C LEU A 256 5.78 14.63 6.76
N LEU A 257 6.75 13.71 6.89
CA LEU A 257 6.59 12.34 6.41
C LEU A 257 5.48 11.57 7.14
N HIS A 258 5.32 11.75 8.46
CA HIS A 258 4.19 11.16 9.19
C HIS A 258 2.86 11.81 8.81
N ALA A 259 2.85 13.13 8.60
CA ALA A 259 1.66 13.84 8.18
C ALA A 259 1.21 13.37 6.80
N GLY A 260 2.16 13.17 5.87
CA GLY A 260 2.02 12.45 4.61
C GLY A 260 2.91 13.01 3.50
N PRO A 261 3.43 12.16 2.58
CA PRO A 261 4.29 12.61 1.48
C PRO A 261 3.70 13.69 0.58
N ASP A 262 2.36 13.77 0.50
CA ASP A 262 1.65 14.83 -0.24
C ASP A 262 1.94 16.25 0.26
N LEU A 263 2.47 16.40 1.47
CA LEU A 263 2.83 17.67 2.09
C LEU A 263 4.29 18.08 1.87
N LEU A 264 5.11 17.21 1.27
CA LEU A 264 6.46 17.55 0.86
C LEU A 264 6.43 18.47 -0.36
N SER A 265 7.44 19.33 -0.46
CA SER A 265 7.78 19.96 -1.74
C SER A 265 8.14 18.89 -2.78
N GLU A 266 8.15 19.29 -4.05
CA GLU A 266 8.60 18.43 -5.15
C GLU A 266 10.05 17.99 -4.94
N GLU A 267 10.95 18.94 -4.67
CA GLU A 267 12.37 18.67 -4.38
C GLU A 267 12.55 17.72 -3.18
N ALA A 268 11.80 17.91 -2.09
CA ALA A 268 11.87 17.02 -0.92
C ALA A 268 11.35 15.60 -1.23
N ALA A 269 10.30 15.48 -2.04
CA ALA A 269 9.78 14.18 -2.44
C ALA A 269 10.73 13.44 -3.38
N GLU A 270 11.34 14.15 -4.35
CA GLU A 270 12.38 13.65 -5.23
C GLU A 270 13.57 13.13 -4.43
N TRP A 271 14.09 13.95 -3.52
CA TRP A 271 15.19 13.56 -2.65
C TRP A 271 14.87 12.31 -1.82
N CYS A 272 13.64 12.14 -1.32
CA CYS A 272 13.20 10.93 -0.61
C CYS A 272 13.22 9.69 -1.51
N VAL A 273 12.77 9.83 -2.76
CA VAL A 273 12.68 8.75 -3.74
C VAL A 273 14.08 8.34 -4.21
N GLU A 274 14.96 9.30 -4.51
CA GLU A 274 16.37 9.04 -4.82
C GLU A 274 17.09 8.36 -3.64
N GLY A 275 16.73 8.74 -2.42
CA GLY A 275 17.16 8.08 -1.19
C GLY A 275 16.56 6.68 -0.98
N ALA A 276 15.74 6.20 -1.92
CA ALA A 276 15.12 4.88 -1.92
C ALA A 276 14.26 4.60 -0.68
N ILE A 277 13.50 5.60 -0.20
CA ILE A 277 12.61 5.46 0.99
C ILE A 277 11.67 4.24 0.89
N GLY A 278 11.13 3.95 -0.30
CA GLY A 278 10.26 2.81 -0.56
C GLY A 278 10.96 1.43 -0.46
N TYR A 279 12.29 1.42 -0.41
CA TYR A 279 13.10 0.20 -0.30
C TYR A 279 13.67 -0.01 1.11
N ILE A 280 13.41 0.91 2.04
CA ILE A 280 13.78 0.75 3.44
C ILE A 280 13.25 -0.58 3.98
N CYS A 281 14.18 -1.29 4.60
CA CYS A 281 13.94 -2.58 5.23
C CYS A 281 12.89 -2.40 6.35
N GLN A 282 11.75 -3.08 6.26
CA GLN A 282 10.63 -2.95 7.22
C GLN A 282 10.73 -3.94 8.39
N ASP A 283 11.57 -4.97 8.25
CA ASP A 283 11.64 -6.06 9.20
C ASP A 283 12.55 -5.75 10.39
N ASN A 284 12.19 -6.22 11.58
CA ASN A 284 12.98 -6.11 12.81
C ASN A 284 14.11 -7.14 12.93
N HIS A 285 14.49 -7.82 11.84
CA HIS A 285 15.38 -8.97 11.94
C HIS A 285 16.78 -8.57 12.44
N ALA A 286 17.20 -9.24 13.51
CA ALA A 286 18.59 -9.33 13.96
C ALA A 286 19.53 -10.03 12.94
N ASN A 287 19.05 -10.44 11.76
CA ASN A 287 19.68 -11.48 10.93
C ASN A 287 19.37 -11.35 9.43
N GLY A 288 20.40 -11.14 8.59
CA GLY A 288 20.45 -11.64 7.20
C GLY A 288 19.56 -11.00 6.13
N CYS A 289 18.87 -9.89 6.41
CA CYS A 289 18.08 -9.22 5.37
C CYS A 289 19.01 -8.62 4.30
N TRP A 290 18.85 -9.06 3.04
CA TRP A 290 19.68 -8.62 1.92
C TRP A 290 19.63 -7.10 1.68
N ARG A 291 18.52 -6.44 2.06
CA ARG A 291 18.37 -4.97 2.01
C ARG A 291 19.08 -4.28 3.17
N CYS A 292 19.06 -4.89 4.35
CA CYS A 292 19.67 -4.35 5.56
C CYS A 292 21.16 -4.71 5.69
N ALA A 293 21.71 -5.64 4.89
CA ALA A 293 23.10 -6.11 4.93
C ALA A 293 23.62 -6.64 6.30
N ILE A 294 22.78 -6.70 7.34
CA ILE A 294 23.14 -7.19 8.67
C ILE A 294 23.58 -8.65 8.51
N PRO A 295 24.85 -8.99 8.81
CA PRO A 295 25.31 -10.37 8.77
C PRO A 295 24.40 -11.24 9.63
N LEU A 296 24.19 -12.49 9.24
CA LEU A 296 23.61 -13.47 10.16
C LEU A 296 24.44 -13.43 11.45
N ALA A 297 23.80 -13.19 12.59
CA ALA A 297 24.46 -13.42 13.87
C ALA A 297 24.93 -14.87 13.84
N SER A 298 26.25 -15.07 13.75
CA SER A 298 26.81 -16.39 13.93
C SER A 298 26.42 -16.80 15.34
N GLU A 299 25.56 -17.80 15.49
CA GLU A 299 25.44 -18.49 16.76
C GLU A 299 26.86 -18.86 17.17
N SER A 300 27.37 -18.24 18.24
CA SER A 300 28.59 -18.69 18.87
C SER A 300 28.39 -20.19 19.12
N PRO A 301 29.26 -21.09 18.64
CA PRO A 301 29.18 -22.48 19.01
C PRO A 301 29.26 -22.51 20.54
N ASN A 302 28.23 -23.03 21.18
CA ASN A 302 28.17 -23.18 22.64
C ASN A 302 29.53 -23.68 23.16
N GLU A 303 30.20 -22.85 23.97
CA GLU A 303 31.23 -23.29 24.93
C GLU A 303 30.56 -23.97 26.13
#